data_AF-A0A927P2T6-F1
#
_entry.id   AF-A0A927P2T6-F1
#
_cell.length_a   1.000
_cell.length_b   1.000
_cell.length_c   1.000
_cell.angle_alpha   90.00
_cell.angle_beta   90.00
_cell.angle_gamma   90.00
#
_symmetry.space_group_name_H-M   'P 1'
#
loop_
_entity.id
_entity.type
_entity.pdbx_description
1 polymer ?
#
loop_
_entity_poly.entity_id
_entity_poly.type
_entity_poly.pdbx_seq_one_letter_code
_entity_poly.pdbx_strand_id
1 'polypeptide(L)' 'MAKTSMKLKQARTPKFSTRAYTRCRLCGRPHSVLRKYGVCRI' A
#
# COMPACT_ATOMS: atom_id res chain seq x y z
N MET A 1 3.60 0.59 12.15
CA MET A 1 3.60 -0.58 11.25
C MET A 1 2.20 -0.83 10.73
N ALA A 2 1.99 -1.28 9.49
CA ALA A 2 0.64 -1.45 8.96
C ALA A 2 -0.03 -2.75 9.41
N LYS A 3 -1.33 -2.69 9.71
CA LYS A 3 -2.16 -3.86 10.05
C LYS A 3 -2.10 -4.91 8.94
N THR A 4 -1.87 -6.18 9.30
CA THR A 4 -1.75 -7.31 8.37
C THR A 4 -2.98 -7.47 7.47
N SER A 5 -4.18 -7.32 8.04
CA SER A 5 -5.45 -7.37 7.29
C SER A 5 -5.52 -6.31 6.18
N MET A 6 -4.91 -5.14 6.40
CA MET A 6 -4.91 -4.04 5.44
C MET A 6 -3.90 -4.26 4.30
N LYS A 7 -2.81 -4.98 4.55
CA LYS A 7 -1.89 -5.44 3.50
C LYS A 7 -2.57 -6.47 2.59
N LEU A 8 -3.24 -7.46 3.20
CA LEU A 8 -3.97 -8.49 2.45
C LEU A 8 -5.14 -7.92 1.63
N LYS A 9 -5.89 -6.95 2.17
CA LYS A 9 -6.96 -6.25 1.43
C LYS A 9 -6.42 -5.55 0.18
N GLN A 10 -5.22 -4.98 0.26
CA GLN A 10 -4.60 -4.28 -0.86
C GLN A 10 -4.05 -5.25 -1.93
N ALA A 11 -3.53 -6.41 -1.51
CA ALA A 11 -3.03 -7.43 -2.42
C ALA A 11 -4.15 -8.08 -3.26
N ARG A 12 -5.40 -8.04 -2.79
CA ARG A 12 -6.57 -8.52 -3.53
C ARG A 12 -6.91 -7.58 -4.67
N THR A 13 -7.36 -8.14 -5.79
CA THR A 13 -7.88 -7.38 -6.94
C THR A 13 -9.09 -6.55 -6.51
N PRO A 14 -9.03 -5.22 -6.62
CA PRO A 14 -10.15 -4.37 -6.24
C PRO A 14 -11.29 -4.50 -7.26
N LYS A 15 -12.55 -4.44 -6.77
CA LYS A 15 -13.75 -4.45 -7.64
C LYS A 15 -13.80 -3.28 -8.63
N PHE A 16 -13.21 -2.13 -8.25
CA PHE A 16 -13.16 -0.93 -9.08
C PHE A 16 -11.73 -0.40 -9.10
N SER A 17 -11.25 0.06 -10.25
CA SER A 17 -9.89 0.58 -10.45
C SER A 17 -9.58 1.77 -9.52
N THR A 18 -10.57 2.60 -9.22
CA THR A 18 -10.46 3.75 -8.31
C THR A 18 -10.11 3.38 -6.87
N ARG A 19 -10.33 2.12 -6.45
CA ARG A 19 -10.00 1.64 -5.11
C ARG A 19 -8.55 1.20 -4.95
N ALA A 20 -7.76 1.19 -6.03
CA ALA A 20 -6.34 0.89 -5.96
C ALA A 20 -5.59 2.07 -5.31
N TYR A 21 -4.84 1.79 -4.24
CA TYR A 21 -3.98 2.77 -3.58
C TYR A 21 -2.61 2.15 -3.30
N THR A 22 -1.58 3.00 -3.22
CA THR A 22 -0.21 2.58 -2.97
C THR A 22 0.08 2.44 -1.48
N ARG A 23 0.87 1.41 -1.12
CA ARG A 23 1.48 1.25 0.20
C ARG A 23 2.96 0.97 0.00
N CYS A 24 3.75 1.29 1.02
CA CYS A 24 5.15 0.88 1.04
C CYS A 24 5.28 -0.65 1.06
N ARG A 25 6.20 -1.19 0.25
CA ARG A 25 6.51 -2.62 0.17
C ARG A 25 7.16 -3.20 1.43
N LEU A 26 7.96 -2.39 2.15
CA LEU A 26 8.65 -2.78 3.38
C LEU A 26 7.72 -2.65 4.59
N CYS A 27 7.30 -1.41 4.87
CA CYS A 27 6.62 -1.04 6.11
C CYS A 27 5.07 -1.16 6.02
N GLY A 28 4.51 -1.21 4.80
CA GLY A 28 3.05 -1.24 4.56
C GLY A 28 2.33 0.09 4.76
N ARG A 29 3.06 1.19 4.99
CA ARG A 29 2.46 2.50 5.30
C ARG A 29 1.66 3.01 4.10
N PRO A 30 0.43 3.53 4.33
CA PRO A 30 -0.44 4.04 3.25
C PRO A 30 -0.07 5.45 2.78
N HIS A 31 0.60 6.24 3.63
CA HIS A 31 0.95 7.62 3.31
C HIS A 31 2.45 7.78 3.05
N SER A 32 2.78 8.81 2.26
CA SER A 32 4.16 9.20 1.96
C SER A 32 4.97 8.09 1.29
N VAL A 33 4.36 7.43 0.30
CA VAL A 33 5.00 6.39 -0.52
C VAL A 33 5.64 7.05 -1.73
N LEU A 34 6.95 6.86 -1.88
CA LEU A 34 7.71 7.28 -3.06
C LEU A 34 7.36 6.35 -4.22
N ARG A 35 6.58 6.83 -5.21
CA ARG A 35 6.07 5.99 -6.30
C ARG A 35 7.17 5.34 -7.15
N LYS A 36 8.30 6.04 -7.34
CA LYS A 36 9.46 5.53 -8.10
C LYS A 36 10.07 4.26 -7.49
N TYR A 37 10.11 4.18 -6.15
CA TYR A 37 10.78 3.11 -5.42
C TYR A 37 9.81 2.18 -4.68
N GLY A 38 8.56 2.57 -4.52
CA GLY A 38 7.55 1.79 -3.80
C GLY A 38 7.79 1.72 -2.28
N VAL A 39 8.59 2.63 -1.72
CA VAL A 39 8.94 2.66 -0.28
C VAL A 39 8.38 3.89 0.42
N CYS A 40 8.24 3.81 1.75
CA CYS A 40 7.82 4.94 2.59
C CYS A 40 9.01 5.91 2.77
N ARG A 41 8.74 7.16 3.14
CA ARG A 41 9.78 8.17 3.43
C ARG A 41 10.63 7.92 4.70
N ILE A 42 10.46 6.77 5.34
CA ILE A 42 11.16 6.29 6.53
C ILE A 42 11.78 4.97 6.14
#